data_AF-A0A7C5UAF9-F1
#
_entry.id   AF-A0A7C5UAF9-F1
#
_cell.length_a   1.000
_cell.length_b   1.000
_cell.length_c   1.000
_cell.angle_alpha   90.00
_cell.angle_beta   90.00
_cell.angle_gamma   90.00
#
_symmetry.space_group_name_H-M   'P 1'
#
loop_
_entity.id
_entity.type
_entity.pdbx_description
1 polymer ?
#
loop_
_entity_poly.entity_id
_entity_poly.type
_entity_poly.pdbx_seq_one_letter_code
_entity_poly.pdbx_strand_id
1 'polypeptide(L)'
;MTKTTRFQELRFEEVKLLEIEAPRMSRYLVINEDGDVMPKTNIQPGIPRVLLFMLGKILAKMLGFNTESTVTPGDISVLTNLKGEELSKLLEANPFIVYVGHGRYRINTWFLSQILDELEKLYTSSSNSDTVMG
;
A
#
# COMPACT_ATOMS: atom_id res chain seq x y z
N MET A 1 -32.72 -9.09 -9.35
CA MET A 1 -31.68 -8.19 -8.79
C MET A 1 -30.37 -8.93 -8.78
N THR A 2 -29.57 -8.80 -9.83
CA THR A 2 -28.76 -9.93 -10.30
C THR A 2 -27.33 -9.48 -10.60
N LYS A 3 -26.44 -9.68 -9.63
CA LYS A 3 -24.97 -9.51 -9.67
C LYS A 3 -24.44 -8.09 -9.92
N THR A 4 -24.92 -7.34 -10.91
CA THR A 4 -24.37 -6.01 -11.27
C THR A 4 -24.52 -5.00 -10.13
N THR A 5 -25.67 -4.98 -9.45
CA THR A 5 -25.92 -4.13 -8.28
C THR A 5 -24.97 -4.48 -7.12
N ARG A 6 -24.77 -5.77 -6.84
CA ARG A 6 -23.87 -6.25 -5.77
C ARG A 6 -22.39 -5.90 -6.05
N PHE A 7 -21.96 -5.94 -7.31
CA PHE A 7 -20.61 -5.50 -7.70
C PHE A 7 -20.42 -3.98 -7.66
N GLN A 8 -21.49 -3.20 -7.82
CA GLN A 8 -21.44 -1.75 -7.65
C GLN A 8 -21.39 -1.38 -6.16
N GLU A 9 -22.17 -2.07 -5.33
CA GLU A 9 -22.16 -1.91 -3.86
C GLU A 9 -20.78 -2.21 -3.27
N LEU A 10 -20.15 -3.34 -3.63
CA LEU A 10 -18.80 -3.68 -3.14
C LEU A 10 -17.74 -2.63 -3.51
N ARG A 11 -17.82 -2.09 -4.73
CA ARG A 11 -16.91 -1.00 -5.16
C ARG A 11 -17.15 0.28 -4.38
N PHE A 12 -18.39 0.58 -4.05
CA PHE A 12 -18.76 1.75 -3.26
C PHE A 12 -18.28 1.65 -1.80
N GLU A 13 -18.37 0.46 -1.19
CA GLU A 13 -17.83 0.20 0.15
C GLU A 13 -16.31 0.33 0.20
N GLU A 14 -15.60 -0.20 -0.82
CA GLU A 14 -14.15 -0.06 -0.94
C GLU A 14 -13.72 1.41 -1.05
N VAL A 15 -14.41 2.21 -1.87
CA VAL A 15 -14.12 3.65 -2.02
C VAL A 15 -14.36 4.40 -0.70
N LYS A 16 -15.48 4.14 -0.01
CA LYS A 16 -15.75 4.76 1.30
C LYS A 16 -14.69 4.43 2.33
N LEU A 17 -14.27 3.16 2.40
CA LEU A 17 -13.23 2.74 3.32
C LEU A 17 -11.91 3.47 3.05
N LEU A 18 -11.54 3.59 1.77
CA LEU A 18 -10.35 4.34 1.36
C LEU A 18 -10.45 5.82 1.71
N GLU A 19 -11.60 6.46 1.52
CA GLU A 19 -11.83 7.87 1.90
C GLU A 19 -11.70 8.10 3.41
N ILE A 20 -12.25 7.18 4.23
CA ILE A 20 -12.14 7.23 5.69
C ILE A 20 -10.69 7.11 6.15
N GLU A 21 -9.91 6.23 5.51
CA GLU A 21 -8.53 5.91 5.90
C GLU A 21 -7.50 6.82 5.22
N ALA A 22 -7.87 7.59 4.19
CA ALA A 22 -6.97 8.48 3.46
C ALA A 22 -6.21 9.47 4.35
N PRO A 23 -6.83 10.12 5.37
CA PRO A 23 -6.10 10.96 6.31
C PRO A 23 -5.00 10.20 7.06
N ARG A 24 -5.24 8.93 7.43
CA ARG A 24 -4.22 8.09 8.10
C ARG A 24 -3.09 7.76 7.14
N MET A 25 -3.39 7.33 5.91
CA MET A 25 -2.38 7.06 4.89
C MET A 25 -1.47 8.27 4.61
N SER A 26 -2.05 9.47 4.55
CA SER A 26 -1.30 10.71 4.28
C SER A 26 -0.27 11.08 5.36
N ARG A 27 -0.35 10.49 6.56
CA ARG A 27 0.64 10.69 7.63
C ARG A 27 1.97 10.03 7.33
N TYR A 28 1.98 8.99 6.50
CA TYR A 28 3.15 8.16 6.23
C TYR A 28 3.79 8.44 4.87
N LEU A 29 3.06 9.10 3.98
CA LEU A 29 3.41 9.25 2.58
C LEU A 29 3.32 10.70 2.13
N VAL A 30 4.17 11.08 1.18
CA VAL A 30 4.06 12.28 0.35
C VAL A 30 3.79 11.81 -1.07
N ILE A 31 2.89 12.51 -1.76
CA ILE A 31 2.68 12.37 -3.20
C ILE A 31 3.09 13.70 -3.80
N ASN A 32 4.07 13.72 -4.70
CA ASN A 32 4.50 14.94 -5.37
C ASN A 32 3.53 15.32 -6.51
N GLU A 33 3.79 16.45 -7.17
CA GLU A 33 2.96 16.96 -8.27
C GLU A 33 2.91 16.01 -9.48
N ASP A 34 3.96 15.18 -9.66
CA ASP A 34 4.06 14.17 -10.71
C ASP A 34 3.34 12.85 -10.34
N GLY A 35 2.80 12.73 -9.13
CA GLY A 35 2.14 11.52 -8.64
C GLY A 35 3.09 10.45 -8.08
N ASP A 36 4.37 10.78 -7.89
CA ASP A 36 5.35 9.90 -7.26
C ASP A 36 5.09 9.76 -5.76
N VAL A 37 5.23 8.53 -5.28
CA VAL A 37 4.98 8.15 -3.89
C VAL A 37 6.29 8.08 -3.13
N MET A 38 6.44 8.90 -2.10
CA MET A 38 7.61 8.90 -1.21
C MET A 38 7.19 8.66 0.24
N PRO A 39 7.81 7.71 0.97
CA PRO A 39 7.60 7.60 2.41
C PRO A 39 8.18 8.82 3.13
N LYS A 40 7.48 9.31 4.16
CA LYS A 40 7.92 10.44 5.00
C LYS A 40 9.09 10.10 5.93
N THR A 41 9.36 8.82 6.15
CA THR A 41 10.48 8.33 6.96
C THR A 41 11.29 7.31 6.17
N ASN A 42 12.53 7.11 6.59
CA ASN A 42 13.37 6.10 5.99
C ASN A 42 12.94 4.71 6.47
N ILE A 43 12.43 3.90 5.56
CA ILE A 43 11.94 2.55 5.86
C ILE A 43 12.82 1.55 5.14
N GLN A 44 13.30 0.58 5.92
CA GLN A 44 14.15 -0.47 5.40
C GLN A 44 13.44 -1.23 4.27
N PRO A 45 14.19 -1.70 3.25
CA PRO A 45 13.63 -2.55 2.20
C PRO A 45 12.86 -3.74 2.79
N GLY A 46 11.72 -4.09 2.18
CA GLY A 46 10.88 -5.19 2.64
C GLY A 46 9.38 -4.94 2.49
N ILE A 47 8.58 -5.82 3.10
CA ILE A 47 7.10 -5.76 3.05
C ILE A 47 6.52 -4.41 3.48
N PRO A 48 6.94 -3.80 4.60
CA PRO A 48 6.37 -2.51 5.01
C PRO A 48 6.52 -1.43 3.94
N ARG A 49 7.68 -1.39 3.27
CA ARG A 49 7.95 -0.46 2.18
C ARG A 49 7.08 -0.73 0.95
N VAL A 50 6.83 -1.99 0.63
CA VAL A 50 5.90 -2.40 -0.44
C VAL A 50 4.48 -1.95 -0.13
N LEU A 51 3.99 -2.21 1.08
CA LEU A 51 2.63 -1.84 1.48
C LEU A 51 2.44 -0.33 1.44
N LEU A 52 3.40 0.45 1.96
CA LEU A 52 3.37 1.90 1.88
C LEU A 52 3.34 2.42 0.45
N PHE A 53 4.19 1.87 -0.41
CA PHE A 53 4.21 2.26 -1.81
C PHE A 53 2.86 1.98 -2.49
N MET A 54 2.29 0.80 -2.24
CA MET A 54 0.98 0.41 -2.79
C MET A 54 -0.17 1.27 -2.26
N LEU A 55 -0.15 1.65 -0.97
CA LEU A 55 -1.10 2.61 -0.38
C LEU A 55 -0.98 3.97 -1.06
N GLY A 56 0.24 4.45 -1.28
CA GLY A 56 0.46 5.72 -1.95
C GLY A 56 -0.02 5.71 -3.39
N LYS A 57 0.13 4.60 -4.13
CA LYS A 57 -0.44 4.49 -5.49
C LYS A 57 -1.96 4.53 -5.48
N ILE A 58 -2.61 3.96 -4.44
CA ILE A 58 -4.07 4.07 -4.27
C ILE A 58 -4.47 5.52 -4.02
N LEU A 59 -3.80 6.20 -3.09
CA LEU A 59 -4.04 7.62 -2.82
C LEU A 59 -3.80 8.50 -4.04
N ALA A 60 -2.69 8.32 -4.76
CA ALA A 60 -2.35 9.08 -5.96
C ALA A 60 -3.43 8.92 -7.03
N LYS A 61 -4.00 7.71 -7.16
CA LYS A 61 -5.13 7.47 -8.04
C LYS A 61 -6.41 8.16 -7.56
N MET A 62 -6.72 8.11 -6.27
CA MET A 62 -7.89 8.80 -5.70
C MET A 62 -7.82 10.31 -5.88
N LEU A 63 -6.62 10.89 -5.76
CA LEU A 63 -6.36 12.32 -5.93
C LEU A 63 -6.29 12.74 -7.41
N GLY A 64 -6.36 11.80 -8.35
CA GLY A 64 -6.34 12.09 -9.78
C GLY A 64 -4.96 12.29 -10.39
N PHE A 65 -3.87 12.08 -9.64
CA PHE A 65 -2.51 12.15 -10.17
C PHE A 65 -2.18 11.00 -11.11
N ASN A 66 -2.77 9.81 -10.87
CA ASN A 66 -2.47 8.59 -11.62
C ASN A 66 -3.73 7.81 -12.00
N THR A 67 -3.68 7.01 -13.06
CA THR A 67 -4.79 6.13 -13.47
C THR A 67 -4.65 4.71 -12.91
N GLU A 68 -3.44 4.29 -12.54
CA GLU A 68 -3.10 2.94 -12.12
C GLU A 68 -2.61 2.87 -10.67
N SER A 69 -3.31 2.05 -9.87
CA SER A 69 -2.97 1.75 -8.47
C SER A 69 -2.35 0.37 -8.26
N THR A 70 -1.98 -0.33 -9.35
CA THR A 70 -1.36 -1.66 -9.30
C THR A 70 0.15 -1.57 -9.37
N VAL A 71 0.83 -2.62 -8.93
CA VAL A 71 2.29 -2.78 -9.01
C VAL A 71 2.65 -4.07 -9.72
N THR A 72 3.84 -4.10 -10.29
CA THR A 72 4.45 -5.27 -10.94
C THR A 72 5.39 -6.00 -9.96
N PRO A 73 5.73 -7.27 -10.23
CA PRO A 73 6.82 -7.96 -9.53
C PRO A 73 8.14 -7.17 -9.57
N GLY A 74 8.41 -6.43 -10.65
CA GLY A 74 9.59 -5.58 -10.78
C GLY A 74 9.62 -4.48 -9.73
N ASP A 75 8.49 -3.77 -9.55
CA ASP A 75 8.37 -2.74 -8.50
C ASP A 75 8.62 -3.33 -7.11
N ILE A 76 8.00 -4.48 -6.82
CA ILE A 76 8.15 -5.16 -5.53
C ILE A 76 9.58 -5.65 -5.33
N SER A 77 10.23 -6.16 -6.38
CA SER A 77 11.65 -6.55 -6.34
C SER A 77 12.56 -5.38 -6.00
N VAL A 78 12.33 -4.20 -6.58
CA VAL A 78 13.10 -2.97 -6.26
C VAL A 78 12.90 -2.55 -4.81
N LEU A 79 11.68 -2.66 -4.27
CA LEU A 79 11.36 -2.24 -2.91
C LEU A 79 11.82 -3.22 -1.82
N THR A 80 12.02 -4.49 -2.18
CA THR A 80 12.39 -5.57 -1.25
C THR A 80 13.81 -6.10 -1.44
N ASN A 81 14.44 -5.83 -2.58
CA ASN A 81 15.65 -6.48 -3.08
C ASN A 81 15.53 -8.01 -3.30
N LEU A 82 14.31 -8.57 -3.28
CA LEU A 82 14.08 -10.00 -3.49
C LEU A 82 13.84 -10.33 -4.96
N LYS A 83 14.21 -11.54 -5.38
CA LYS A 83 14.05 -12.03 -6.77
C LYS A 83 13.63 -13.49 -6.80
N GLY A 84 13.08 -13.91 -7.95
CA GLY A 84 12.77 -15.32 -8.23
C GLY A 84 11.87 -15.98 -7.19
N GLU A 85 12.33 -17.07 -6.62
CA GLU A 85 11.56 -17.89 -5.68
C GLU A 85 11.25 -17.16 -4.37
N GLU A 86 12.19 -16.35 -3.85
CA GLU A 86 11.99 -15.59 -2.61
C GLU A 86 10.87 -14.57 -2.75
N LEU A 87 10.85 -13.85 -3.88
CA LEU A 87 9.78 -12.91 -4.19
C LEU A 87 8.45 -13.64 -4.35
N SER A 88 8.44 -14.79 -5.01
CA SER A 88 7.22 -15.59 -5.21
C SER A 88 6.64 -16.06 -3.88
N LYS A 89 7.47 -16.63 -2.99
CA LYS A 89 7.07 -17.03 -1.64
C LYS A 89 6.50 -15.88 -0.83
N LEU A 90 7.12 -14.70 -0.91
CA LEU A 90 6.64 -13.51 -0.23
C LEU A 90 5.27 -13.07 -0.75
N LEU A 91 5.04 -13.11 -2.07
CA LEU A 91 3.76 -12.74 -2.66
C LEU A 91 2.65 -13.76 -2.37
N GLU A 92 2.98 -15.05 -2.30
CA GLU A 92 2.04 -16.12 -1.95
C GLU A 92 1.67 -16.12 -0.47
N ALA A 93 2.63 -15.83 0.42
CA ALA A 93 2.43 -15.88 1.87
C ALA A 93 1.79 -14.60 2.44
N ASN A 94 1.82 -13.47 1.73
CA ASN A 94 1.38 -12.19 2.28
C ASN A 94 -0.12 -11.93 2.02
N PRO A 95 -0.97 -11.88 3.07
CA PRO A 95 -2.42 -11.71 2.92
C PRO A 95 -2.85 -10.31 2.46
N PHE A 96 -1.95 -9.33 2.54
CA PHE A 96 -2.22 -7.93 2.23
C PHE A 96 -2.00 -7.59 0.75
N ILE A 97 -1.41 -8.51 -0.03
CA ILE A 97 -1.11 -8.32 -1.44
C ILE A 97 -1.93 -9.33 -2.24
N VAL A 98 -2.71 -8.85 -3.21
CA VAL A 98 -3.55 -9.73 -4.05
C VAL A 98 -3.19 -9.59 -5.53
N TYR A 99 -3.14 -10.72 -6.22
CA TYR A 99 -2.96 -10.78 -7.67
C TYR A 99 -4.26 -10.40 -8.38
N VAL A 100 -4.18 -9.52 -9.38
CA VAL A 100 -5.34 -9.03 -10.14
C VAL A 100 -5.27 -9.30 -11.64
N GLY A 101 -4.41 -10.24 -12.05
CA GLY A 101 -4.20 -10.59 -13.47
C GLY A 101 -3.07 -9.80 -14.14
N HIS A 102 -2.63 -10.28 -15.30
CA HIS A 102 -1.65 -9.61 -16.16
C HIS A 102 -0.32 -9.23 -15.47
N GLY A 103 0.11 -10.03 -14.49
CA GLY A 103 1.35 -9.77 -13.74
C GLY A 103 1.25 -8.56 -12.81
N ARG A 104 0.04 -8.19 -12.37
CA ARG A 104 -0.21 -7.04 -11.50
C ARG A 104 -0.75 -7.45 -10.14
N TYR A 105 -0.39 -6.66 -9.15
CA TYR A 105 -0.78 -6.83 -7.75
C TYR A 105 -1.37 -5.53 -7.21
N ARG A 106 -2.30 -5.63 -6.26
CA ARG A 106 -2.86 -4.49 -5.52
C ARG A 106 -2.95 -4.82 -4.04
N ILE A 107 -3.20 -3.80 -3.22
CA ILE A 107 -3.48 -4.01 -1.80
C ILE A 107 -4.82 -4.71 -1.65
N ASN A 108 -4.87 -5.62 -0.70
CA ASN A 108 -6.10 -6.19 -0.21
C ASN A 108 -6.80 -5.20 0.72
N THR A 109 -7.73 -4.44 0.17
CA THR A 109 -8.45 -3.38 0.90
C THR A 109 -9.31 -3.90 2.05
N TRP A 110 -9.62 -5.21 2.09
CA TRP A 110 -10.25 -5.84 3.26
C TRP A 110 -9.38 -5.79 4.53
N PHE A 111 -8.06 -5.66 4.38
CA PHE A 111 -7.12 -5.55 5.50
C PHE A 111 -6.56 -4.14 5.66
N LEU A 112 -7.18 -3.12 5.04
CA LEU A 112 -6.63 -1.77 5.01
C LEU A 112 -6.30 -1.19 6.39
N SER A 113 -7.24 -1.27 7.33
CA SER A 113 -7.02 -0.77 8.69
C SER A 113 -5.90 -1.55 9.40
N GLN A 114 -5.81 -2.87 9.20
CA GLN A 114 -4.74 -3.69 9.79
C GLN A 114 -3.37 -3.34 9.20
N ILE A 115 -3.28 -3.12 7.89
CA ILE A 115 -2.06 -2.66 7.21
C ILE A 115 -1.62 -1.33 7.83
N LEU A 116 -2.54 -0.39 8.03
CA LEU A 116 -2.24 0.90 8.64
C LEU A 116 -1.78 0.78 10.09
N ASP A 117 -2.42 -0.09 10.89
CA ASP A 117 -2.02 -0.34 12.27
C ASP A 117 -0.61 -0.94 12.35
N GLU A 118 -0.25 -1.85 11.44
CA GLU A 118 1.10 -2.41 11.38
C GLU A 118 2.15 -1.35 10.99
N LEU A 119 1.83 -0.51 10.00
CA LEU A 119 2.70 0.59 9.61
C LEU A 119 2.87 1.60 10.75
N GLU A 120 1.80 1.93 11.48
CA GLU A 120 1.84 2.86 12.61
C GLU A 120 2.75 2.37 13.74
N LYS A 121 2.72 1.07 14.05
CA LYS A 121 3.65 0.45 15.01
C LYS A 121 5.11 0.64 14.59
N LEU A 122 5.42 0.44 13.31
CA LEU A 122 6.78 0.60 12.79
C LEU A 122 7.23 2.06 12.88
N TYR A 123 6.38 3.00 12.49
CA TYR A 123 6.69 4.44 12.53
C TYR A 123 6.92 4.95 13.95
N THR A 124 6.05 4.57 14.90
CA THR A 124 6.19 4.96 16.32
C THR A 124 7.40 4.33 16.99
N SER A 125 7.78 3.12 16.59
CA SER A 125 9.01 2.46 17.06
C SER A 125 10.26 3.20 16.57
N SER A 126 10.27 3.64 15.31
CA SER A 126 11.41 4.38 14.72
C SER A 126 11.53 5.82 15.21
N SER A 127 10.44 6.50 15.55
CA SER A 127 10.50 7.87 16.07
C SER A 127 11.04 7.95 17.51
N ASN A 128 10.83 6.89 18.30
CA ASN A 128 11.32 6.83 19.68
C ASN A 128 12.82 6.55 19.77
N SER A 129 13.45 5.96 18.74
CA SER A 129 14.91 5.78 18.71
C SER A 129 15.70 7.07 18.45
N ASP A 130 15.07 8.10 17.88
CA ASP A 130 15.74 9.38 17.58
C ASP A 130 15.68 10.37 18.77
N THR A 131 15.00 10.03 19.87
CA THR A 131 14.81 10.94 21.03
C THR A 131 15.73 10.61 22.22
N VAL A 132 16.59 9.59 22.13
CA VAL A 132 17.43 9.13 23.28
C VAL A 132 18.92 9.52 23.13
N MET A 133 19.29 10.29 22.10
CA MET A 133 20.67 10.78 21.91
C MET A 133 20.68 12.30 21.70
N GLY A 134 20.18 13.04 22.69
CA GLY A 134 20.32 14.49 22.81
C GLY A 134 21.02 14.84 24.11
#